data_AF-A0A5C3QK15-F1
#
_entry.id   AF-A0A5C3QK15-F1
#
_cell.length_a   1.000
_cell.length_b   1.000
_cell.length_c   1.000
_cell.angle_alpha   90.00
_cell.angle_beta   90.00
_cell.angle_gamma   90.00
#
_symmetry.space_group_name_H-M   'P 1'
#
loop_
_entity.id
_entity.type
_entity.pdbx_description
1 polymer ?
#
loop_
_entity_poly.entity_id
_entity_poly.type
_entity_poly.pdbx_seq_one_letter_code
_entity_poly.pdbx_strand_id
1 'polypeptide(L)'
;MGFKQAAVLAPISFFLGVLFICFNIDHKLLFTDHTDEAIADGFHFYTTFFNAPPAIKALLHGLVAVGILSLVAKLHTWSESAMLFDGTSLIAYVFGVVMYLSVVIPSLRTIATPLAEETAEVRLEAMTVLSAANVLIILCLCAILMLQAGQAYAHR
;
A
#
# COMPACT_ATOMS: atom_id res chain seq x y z
N MET A 1 0.93 16.27 21.13
CA MET A 1 0.28 15.50 20.04
C MET A 1 0.99 15.61 18.70
N GLY A 2 1.57 16.77 18.33
CA GLY A 2 2.13 17.01 16.99
C GLY A 2 3.15 15.98 16.48
N PHE A 3 4.22 15.69 17.22
CA PHE A 3 5.30 14.83 16.70
C PHE A 3 4.86 13.38 16.46
N LYS A 4 4.11 12.77 17.40
CA LYS A 4 3.60 11.39 17.25
C LYS A 4 2.60 11.26 16.11
N GLN A 5 1.71 12.25 15.93
CA GLN A 5 0.78 12.26 14.80
C GLN A 5 1.51 12.45 13.47
N ALA A 6 2.46 13.38 13.39
CA ALA A 6 3.27 13.60 12.19
C ALA A 6 4.04 12.33 11.79
N ALA A 7 4.55 11.57 12.76
CA ALA A 7 5.24 10.31 12.52
C ALA A 7 4.33 9.19 11.97
N VAL A 8 3.01 9.27 12.17
CA VAL A 8 2.03 8.41 11.50
C VAL A 8 1.67 8.98 10.13
N LEU A 9 1.35 10.28 10.03
CA LEU A 9 0.89 10.89 8.79
C LEU A 9 1.95 10.81 7.67
N ALA A 10 3.23 11.00 8.00
CA ALA A 10 4.31 11.01 7.02
C ALA A 10 4.41 9.70 6.19
N PRO A 11 4.55 8.50 6.80
CA PRO A 11 4.57 7.26 6.03
C PRO A 11 3.24 6.97 5.32
N ILE A 12 2.08 7.28 5.93
CA ILE A 12 0.77 7.04 5.31
C ILE A 12 0.59 7.88 4.04
N SER A 13 0.89 9.18 4.11
CA SER A 13 0.82 10.08 2.95
C SER A 13 1.85 9.71 1.88
N PHE A 14 3.06 9.29 2.29
CA PHE A 14 4.06 8.81 1.36
C PHE A 14 3.58 7.58 0.57
N PHE A 15 3.05 6.55 1.26
CA PHE A 15 2.55 5.35 0.58
C PHE A 15 1.32 5.63 -0.28
N LEU A 16 0.42 6.52 0.15
CA LEU A 16 -0.67 6.98 -0.71
C LEU A 16 -0.15 7.67 -1.98
N GLY A 17 0.93 8.44 -1.89
CA GLY A 17 1.59 9.01 -3.07
C GLY A 17 2.15 7.93 -4.01
N VAL A 18 2.84 6.92 -3.47
CA VAL A 18 3.34 5.78 -4.26
C VAL A 18 2.19 5.02 -4.93
N LEU A 19 1.14 4.70 -4.17
CA LEU A 19 -0.02 3.98 -4.68
C LEU A 19 -0.85 4.80 -5.67
N PHE A 20 -0.86 6.13 -5.54
CA PHE A 20 -1.47 7.00 -6.53
C PHE A 20 -0.74 6.95 -7.87
N ILE A 21 0.59 6.81 -7.87
CA ILE A 21 1.35 6.56 -9.10
C ILE A 21 0.96 5.21 -9.70
N CYS A 22 0.88 4.14 -8.89
CA CYS A 22 0.38 2.84 -9.36
C CYS A 22 -1.04 2.92 -9.91
N PHE A 23 -1.91 3.72 -9.29
CA PHE A 23 -3.31 3.86 -9.67
C PHE A 23 -3.51 4.39 -11.09
N ASN A 24 -2.56 5.14 -11.64
CA ASN A 24 -2.61 5.59 -13.04
C ASN A 24 -2.56 4.41 -14.04
N ILE A 25 -1.97 3.29 -13.62
CA ILE A 25 -1.96 2.03 -14.37
C ILE A 25 -3.15 1.17 -13.92
N ASP A 26 -3.31 0.98 -12.60
CA ASP A 26 -4.32 0.07 -12.04
C ASP A 26 -5.74 0.42 -12.46
N HIS A 27 -6.05 1.71 -12.59
CA HIS A 27 -7.37 2.15 -13.02
C HIS A 27 -7.72 1.62 -14.42
N LYS A 28 -6.75 1.62 -15.34
CA LYS A 28 -6.95 1.14 -16.71
C LYS A 28 -7.18 -0.39 -16.75
N LEU A 29 -6.60 -1.11 -15.79
CA LEU A 29 -6.73 -2.56 -15.70
C LEU A 29 -8.01 -3.00 -14.98
N LEU A 30 -8.47 -2.22 -14.00
CA LEU A 30 -9.62 -2.60 -13.16
C LEU A 30 -10.96 -2.04 -13.62
N PHE A 31 -10.97 -0.80 -14.14
CA PHE A 31 -12.22 -0.04 -14.34
C PHE A 31 -12.47 0.33 -15.80
N THR A 32 -11.60 -0.08 -16.72
CA THR A 32 -11.77 0.12 -18.16
C THR A 32 -11.54 -1.18 -18.91
N ASP A 33 -11.83 -1.16 -20.21
CA ASP A 33 -11.58 -2.31 -21.06
C ASP A 33 -10.07 -2.61 -21.17
N HIS A 34 -9.74 -3.90 -21.22
CA HIS A 34 -8.37 -4.39 -21.33
C HIS A 34 -7.85 -4.19 -22.75
N THR A 35 -7.36 -2.99 -23.05
CA THR A 35 -6.66 -2.75 -24.31
C THR A 35 -5.25 -3.36 -24.27
N ASP A 36 -4.77 -3.82 -25.43
CA ASP A 36 -3.41 -4.36 -25.54
C ASP A 36 -2.34 -3.35 -25.08
N GLU A 37 -2.61 -2.05 -25.32
CA GLU A 37 -1.76 -0.95 -24.86
C GLU A 37 -1.74 -0.84 -23.32
N ALA A 38 -2.90 -0.89 -22.65
CA ALA A 38 -2.96 -0.84 -21.19
C ALA A 38 -2.26 -2.03 -20.52
N ILE A 39 -2.38 -3.21 -21.13
CA ILE A 39 -1.70 -4.43 -20.67
C ILE A 39 -0.17 -4.27 -20.82
N ALA A 40 0.29 -3.80 -21.99
CA ALA A 40 1.71 -3.59 -22.25
C ALA A 40 2.32 -2.52 -21.31
N ASP A 41 1.61 -1.41 -21.10
CA ASP A 41 1.97 -0.36 -20.15
C ASP A 41 2.10 -0.92 -18.73
N GLY A 42 1.14 -1.73 -18.30
CA GLY A 42 1.15 -2.34 -16.98
C GLY A 42 2.34 -3.27 -16.78
N PHE A 43 2.65 -4.14 -17.76
CA PHE A 43 3.83 -4.99 -17.70
C PHE A 43 5.12 -4.19 -17.67
N HIS A 44 5.24 -3.15 -18.49
CA HIS A 44 6.42 -2.28 -18.50
C HIS A 44 6.60 -1.55 -17.17
N PHE A 45 5.53 -0.95 -16.63
CA PHE A 45 5.54 -0.24 -15.37
C PHE A 45 5.92 -1.15 -14.20
N TYR A 46 5.23 -2.28 -14.03
CA TYR A 46 5.45 -3.17 -12.89
C TYR A 46 6.79 -3.91 -12.97
N THR A 47 7.27 -4.24 -14.17
CA THR A 47 8.62 -4.77 -14.34
C THR A 47 9.68 -3.73 -13.98
N THR A 48 9.49 -2.47 -14.38
CA THR A 48 10.39 -1.36 -14.00
C THR A 48 10.40 -1.16 -12.49
N PHE A 49 9.24 -1.15 -11.86
CA PHE A 49 9.10 -0.99 -10.41
C PHE A 49 9.76 -2.15 -9.65
N PHE A 50 9.57 -3.39 -10.11
CA PHE A 50 10.21 -4.56 -9.53
C PHE A 50 11.75 -4.51 -9.62
N ASN A 51 12.27 -3.99 -10.72
CA ASN A 51 13.71 -3.86 -10.97
C ASN A 51 14.32 -2.56 -10.43
N ALA A 52 13.56 -1.75 -9.69
CA ALA A 52 14.06 -0.52 -9.08
C ALA A 52 15.31 -0.80 -8.20
N PRO A 53 16.24 0.17 -8.11
CA PRO A 53 17.47 0.02 -7.32
C PRO A 53 17.17 -0.42 -5.88
N PRO A 54 18.03 -1.25 -5.25
CA PRO A 54 17.80 -1.77 -3.90
C PRO A 54 17.54 -0.67 -2.85
N ALA A 55 18.12 0.52 -3.04
CA ALA A 55 17.89 1.68 -2.19
C ALA A 55 16.41 2.08 -2.11
N ILE A 56 15.66 2.00 -3.21
CA ILE A 56 14.22 2.28 -3.24
C ILE A 56 13.47 1.25 -2.42
N LYS A 57 13.78 -0.04 -2.60
CA LYS A 57 13.17 -1.13 -1.81
C LYS A 57 13.45 -0.95 -0.33
N ALA A 58 14.68 -0.63 0.04
CA ALA A 58 15.08 -0.37 1.43
C ALA A 58 14.33 0.83 2.02
N LEU A 59 14.18 1.92 1.26
CA LEU A 59 13.39 3.09 1.67
C LEU A 59 11.93 2.72 1.94
N LEU A 60 11.29 2.00 1.02
CA LEU A 60 9.89 1.57 1.17
C LEU A 60 9.71 0.73 2.45
N HIS A 61 10.53 -0.31 2.64
CA HIS A 61 10.44 -1.16 3.85
C HIS A 61 10.78 -0.39 5.14
N GLY A 62 11.73 0.55 5.06
CA GLY A 62 12.04 1.45 6.18
C GLY A 62 10.84 2.30 6.59
N LEU A 63 10.11 2.85 5.63
CA LEU A 63 8.88 3.61 5.90
C LEU A 63 7.73 2.72 6.40
N VAL A 64 7.69 1.43 6.01
CA VAL A 64 6.76 0.46 6.62
C VAL A 64 7.05 0.33 8.10
N ALA A 65 8.32 0.12 8.47
CA ALA A 65 8.72 0.01 9.87
C ALA A 65 8.40 1.28 10.67
N VAL A 66 8.65 2.47 10.10
CA VAL A 66 8.28 3.75 10.72
C VAL A 66 6.77 3.82 10.96
N GLY A 67 5.94 3.44 9.98
CA GLY A 67 4.48 3.43 10.13
C GLY A 67 4.00 2.56 11.28
N ILE A 68 4.51 1.32 11.39
CA ILE A 68 4.19 0.39 12.47
C ILE A 68 4.63 0.97 13.83
N LEU A 69 5.88 1.39 13.94
CA LEU A 69 6.44 1.90 15.19
C LEU A 69 5.70 3.14 15.68
N SER A 70 5.32 4.05 14.77
CA SER A 70 4.55 5.24 15.11
C SER A 70 3.16 4.90 15.67
N LEU A 71 2.44 3.96 15.05
CA LEU A 71 1.12 3.53 15.52
C LEU A 71 1.20 2.80 16.87
N VAL A 72 2.18 1.91 17.05
CA VAL A 72 2.43 1.24 18.34
C VAL A 72 2.79 2.24 19.43
N ALA A 73 3.65 3.22 19.14
CA ALA A 73 4.05 4.26 20.09
C ALA A 73 2.89 5.20 20.50
N LYS A 74 1.86 5.33 19.66
CA LYS A 74 0.61 6.02 20.01
C LYS A 74 -0.32 5.14 20.83
N LEU A 75 -0.51 3.89 20.42
CA LEU A 75 -1.37 2.91 21.10
C LEU A 75 -0.93 2.62 22.54
N HIS A 76 0.37 2.72 22.83
CA HIS A 76 0.95 2.46 24.17
C HIS A 76 0.34 3.30 25.31
N THR A 77 -0.40 4.38 25.03
CA THR A 77 -1.09 5.11 26.11
C THR A 77 -2.31 4.36 26.66
N TRP A 78 -2.84 3.37 25.95
CA TRP A 78 -3.98 2.52 26.35
C TRP A 78 -5.25 3.28 26.77
N SER A 79 -5.38 4.56 26.42
CA SER A 79 -6.62 5.30 26.63
C SER A 79 -7.70 4.83 25.67
N GLU A 80 -8.96 5.08 25.99
CA GLU A 80 -10.09 4.75 25.10
C GLU A 80 -9.91 5.37 23.70
N SER A 81 -9.49 6.63 23.63
CA SER A 81 -9.11 7.31 22.38
C SER A 81 -7.98 6.56 21.64
N ALA A 82 -6.92 6.15 22.33
CA ALA A 82 -5.82 5.43 21.69
C ALA A 82 -6.27 4.05 21.17
N MET A 83 -7.06 3.32 21.94
CA MET A 83 -7.57 2.00 21.54
C MET A 83 -8.50 2.10 20.32
N LEU A 84 -9.41 3.07 20.29
CA LEU A 84 -10.36 3.25 19.19
C LEU A 84 -9.68 3.79 17.93
N PHE A 85 -8.91 4.86 18.03
CA PHE A 85 -8.32 5.51 16.85
C PHE A 85 -7.01 4.86 16.42
N ASP A 86 -6.05 4.71 17.33
CA ASP A 86 -4.71 4.19 17.01
C ASP A 86 -4.70 2.66 16.92
N GLY A 87 -5.48 1.95 17.73
CA GLY A 87 -5.64 0.50 17.65
C GLY A 87 -6.28 0.07 16.33
N THR A 88 -7.40 0.69 15.94
CA THR A 88 -8.03 0.43 14.63
C THR A 88 -7.12 0.82 13.48
N SER A 89 -6.40 1.94 13.59
CA SER A 89 -5.40 2.34 12.58
C SER A 89 -4.28 1.31 12.44
N LEU A 90 -3.80 0.74 13.55
CA LEU A 90 -2.78 -0.31 13.54
C LEU A 90 -3.28 -1.58 12.85
N ILE A 91 -4.52 -2.00 13.11
CA ILE A 91 -5.13 -3.16 12.44
C ILE A 91 -5.23 -2.91 10.93
N ALA A 92 -5.74 -1.74 10.51
CA ALA A 92 -5.81 -1.38 9.09
C ALA A 92 -4.43 -1.34 8.43
N TYR A 93 -3.42 -0.85 9.14
CA TYR A 93 -2.05 -0.81 8.65
C TYR A 93 -1.45 -2.21 8.48
N VAL A 94 -1.62 -3.07 9.49
CA VAL A 94 -1.17 -4.47 9.44
C VAL A 94 -1.86 -5.22 8.31
N PHE A 95 -3.16 -5.00 8.10
CA PHE A 95 -3.87 -5.58 6.95
C PHE A 95 -3.23 -5.14 5.62
N GLY A 96 -2.92 -3.85 5.46
CA GLY A 96 -2.21 -3.36 4.27
C GLY A 96 -0.83 -3.99 4.08
N VAL A 97 -0.07 -4.19 5.17
CA VAL A 97 1.23 -4.90 5.14
C VAL A 97 1.05 -6.37 4.75
N VAL A 98 0.02 -7.05 5.26
CA VAL A 98 -0.29 -8.43 4.86
C VAL A 98 -0.60 -8.48 3.37
N MET A 99 -1.47 -7.62 2.86
CA MET A 99 -1.78 -7.54 1.42
C MET A 99 -0.53 -7.28 0.57
N TYR A 100 0.38 -6.42 1.04
CA TYR A 100 1.66 -6.18 0.37
C TYR A 100 2.52 -7.44 0.29
N LEU A 101 2.68 -8.15 1.42
CA LEU A 101 3.53 -9.34 1.51
C LEU A 101 2.94 -10.56 0.81
N SER A 102 1.63 -10.81 0.94
CA SER A 102 0.98 -12.03 0.46
C SER A 102 0.39 -11.91 -0.94
N VAL A 103 0.16 -10.70 -1.45
CA VAL A 103 -0.45 -10.48 -2.77
C VAL A 103 0.48 -9.66 -3.67
N VAL A 104 0.86 -8.44 -3.26
CA VAL A 104 1.61 -7.54 -4.15
C VAL A 104 2.99 -8.10 -4.51
N ILE A 105 3.77 -8.59 -3.54
CA ILE A 105 5.12 -9.13 -3.81
C ILE A 105 5.08 -10.37 -4.72
N PRO A 106 4.25 -11.41 -4.45
CA PRO A 106 4.12 -12.56 -5.34
C PRO A 106 3.68 -12.16 -6.75
N SER A 107 2.64 -11.33 -6.88
CA SER A 107 2.17 -10.88 -8.19
C SER A 107 3.24 -10.12 -8.97
N LEU A 108 4.01 -9.24 -8.31
CA LEU A 108 5.13 -8.54 -8.94
C LEU A 108 6.19 -9.51 -9.51
N ARG A 109 6.46 -10.61 -8.82
CA ARG A 109 7.41 -11.63 -9.28
C ARG A 109 6.88 -12.36 -10.52
N THR A 110 5.61 -12.78 -10.51
CA THR A 110 4.97 -13.40 -11.68
C THR A 110 4.97 -12.44 -12.88
N ILE A 111 4.76 -11.14 -12.67
CA ILE A 111 4.80 -10.15 -13.74
C ILE A 111 6.21 -9.98 -14.32
N ALA A 112 7.20 -9.75 -13.45
CA ALA A 112 8.54 -9.30 -13.86
C ALA A 112 9.52 -10.43 -14.17
N THR A 113 9.37 -11.57 -13.52
CA THR A 113 10.24 -12.74 -13.65
C THR A 113 9.40 -14.02 -13.69
N PRO A 114 8.58 -14.22 -14.74
CA PRO A 114 7.67 -15.34 -14.82
C PRO A 114 8.41 -16.69 -14.91
N LEU A 115 7.83 -17.73 -14.31
CA LEU A 115 8.24 -19.12 -14.50
C LEU A 115 7.89 -19.61 -15.91
N ALA A 116 8.49 -20.72 -16.35
CA ALA A 116 8.27 -21.26 -17.69
C ALA A 116 6.80 -21.65 -17.93
N GLU A 117 6.10 -22.10 -16.89
CA GLU A 117 4.67 -22.43 -16.91
C GLU A 117 3.74 -21.20 -16.82
N GLU A 118 4.23 -20.01 -16.45
CA GLU A 118 3.40 -18.81 -16.31
C GLU A 118 3.18 -18.14 -17.67
N THR A 119 2.02 -18.42 -18.27
CA THR A 119 1.62 -17.86 -19.57
C THR A 119 1.36 -16.34 -19.49
N ALA A 120 1.21 -15.69 -20.64
CA ALA A 120 0.83 -14.27 -20.70
C ALA A 120 -0.51 -13.98 -19.99
N GLU A 121 -1.45 -14.93 -20.02
CA GLU A 121 -2.74 -14.84 -19.33
C GLU A 121 -2.57 -14.88 -17.81
N VAL A 122 -1.72 -15.76 -17.29
CA VAL A 122 -1.39 -15.82 -15.84
C VAL A 122 -0.74 -14.52 -15.37
N ARG A 123 0.15 -13.94 -16.19
CA ARG A 123 0.79 -12.65 -15.87
C ARG A 123 -0.23 -11.51 -15.84
N LEU A 124 -1.20 -11.53 -16.76
CA LEU A 124 -2.29 -10.55 -16.77
C LEU A 124 -3.16 -10.68 -15.53
N GLU A 125 -3.57 -11.91 -15.17
CA GLU A 125 -4.33 -12.16 -13.95
C GLU A 125 -3.58 -11.68 -12.70
N ALA A 126 -2.28 -11.98 -12.60
CA ALA A 126 -1.44 -11.52 -11.50
C ALA A 126 -1.40 -9.99 -11.40
N MET A 127 -1.36 -9.30 -12.55
CA MET A 127 -1.38 -7.84 -12.63
C MET A 127 -2.73 -7.24 -12.19
N THR A 128 -3.85 -7.87 -12.56
CA THR A 128 -5.19 -7.48 -12.11
C THR A 128 -5.37 -7.71 -10.61
N VAL A 129 -4.90 -8.84 -10.09
CA VAL A 129 -4.91 -9.16 -8.65
C VAL A 129 -4.05 -8.16 -7.86
N LEU A 130 -2.87 -7.81 -8.37
CA LEU A 130 -2.01 -6.79 -7.78
C LEU A 130 -2.72 -5.44 -7.73
N SER A 131 -3.33 -5.02 -8.85
CA SER A 131 -4.06 -3.76 -8.96
C SER A 131 -5.18 -3.69 -7.92
N ALA A 132 -5.95 -4.77 -7.76
CA ALA A 132 -7.00 -4.84 -6.75
C ALA A 132 -6.45 -4.74 -5.32
N ALA A 133 -5.32 -5.39 -5.04
CA ALA A 133 -4.64 -5.30 -3.75
C ALA A 133 -4.19 -3.86 -3.45
N ASN A 134 -3.63 -3.14 -4.44
CA ASN A 134 -3.27 -1.74 -4.28
C ASN A 134 -4.48 -0.87 -3.89
N VAL A 135 -5.64 -1.06 -4.54
CA VAL A 135 -6.87 -0.34 -4.20
C VAL A 135 -7.31 -0.62 -2.76
N LEU A 136 -7.26 -1.88 -2.31
CA LEU A 136 -7.57 -2.24 -0.92
C LEU A 136 -6.60 -1.58 0.07
N ILE A 137 -5.30 -1.55 -0.24
CA ILE A 137 -4.30 -0.86 0.59
C ILE A 137 -4.60 0.64 0.63
N ILE A 138 -4.92 1.28 -0.49
CA ILE A 138 -5.33 2.70 -0.55
C ILE A 138 -6.49 2.96 0.42
N LEU A 139 -7.53 2.12 0.39
CA LEU A 139 -8.69 2.26 1.28
C LEU A 139 -8.29 2.17 2.76
N CYS A 140 -7.42 1.22 3.13
CA CYS A 140 -6.90 1.11 4.49
C CYS A 140 -6.10 2.35 4.92
N LEU A 141 -5.22 2.85 4.05
CA LEU A 141 -4.42 4.04 4.34
C LEU A 141 -5.28 5.32 4.46
N CYS A 142 -6.29 5.46 3.60
CA CYS A 142 -7.27 6.54 3.70
C CYS A 142 -8.09 6.45 5.00
N ALA A 143 -8.51 5.25 5.40
CA ALA A 143 -9.20 5.05 6.68
C ALA A 143 -8.32 5.47 7.87
N ILE A 144 -7.01 5.17 7.83
CA ILE A 144 -6.06 5.64 8.85
C ILE A 144 -6.04 7.18 8.88
N LEU A 145 -5.93 7.86 7.74
CA LEU A 145 -5.96 9.33 7.72
C LEU A 145 -7.25 9.90 8.34
N MET A 146 -8.40 9.30 8.04
CA MET A 146 -9.68 9.71 8.64
C MET A 146 -9.71 9.50 10.15
N LEU A 147 -9.20 8.35 10.64
CA LEU A 147 -9.11 8.06 12.08
C LEU A 147 -8.17 9.05 12.79
N GLN A 148 -7.02 9.37 12.19
CA GLN A 148 -6.06 10.32 12.75
C GLN A 148 -6.66 11.74 12.80
N ALA A 149 -7.40 12.15 11.77
CA ALA A 149 -8.14 13.42 11.76
C ALA A 149 -9.26 13.44 12.80
N GLY A 150 -10.03 12.36 12.91
CA GLY A 150 -11.10 12.20 13.90
C GLY A 150 -10.59 12.27 15.33
N GLN A 151 -9.45 11.61 15.63
CA GLN A 151 -8.80 11.70 16.92
C GLN A 151 -8.34 13.13 17.23
N ALA A 152 -7.77 13.83 16.25
CA ALA A 152 -7.36 15.23 16.41
C ALA A 152 -8.55 16.16 16.66
N TYR A 153 -9.70 15.89 16.02
CA TYR A 153 -10.94 16.61 16.25
C TYR A 153 -11.53 16.34 17.65
N ALA A 154 -11.55 15.07 18.08
CA ALA A 154 -12.10 14.67 19.37
C ALA A 154 -11.32 15.21 20.58
N HIS A 155 -10.08 15.64 20.38
CA HIS A 155 -9.23 16.26 21.40
C HIS A 155 -9.35 17.79 21.48
N ARG A 156 -10.12 18.43 20.59
CA ARG A 156 -10.45 19.86 20.66
C ARG A 156 -11.70 20.08 21.50
#